data_AF-W5USM8-F1
#
_entry.id   AF-W5USM8-F1
#
_cell.length_a   1.000
_cell.length_b   1.000
_cell.length_c   1.000
_cell.angle_alpha   90.00
_cell.angle_beta   90.00
_cell.angle_gamma   90.00
#
_symmetry.space_group_name_H-M   'P 1'
#
loop_
_entity.id
_entity.type
_entity.pdbx_description
1 polymer ?
#
loop_
_entity_poly.entity_id
_entity_poly.type
_entity_poly.pdbx_seq_one_letter_code
_entity_poly.pdbx_strand_id
1 'polypeptide(L)'
;MRVKGGAVTRQRRKKWLKEAKGYWGHKSIGYKVAKQAVVKSWTYAFRDRKQVKREFRKLWISRINAAAREQGISYSQLMNGIKKAEIQINRKMLSELAIQQPQAFSEIVKLAQNAK
;
A
#
# COMPACT_ATOMS: atom_id res chain seq x y z
N MET A 1 -15.50 -26.46 -46.31
CA MET A 1 -16.66 -26.22 -45.41
C MET A 1 -16.46 -24.89 -44.67
N ARG A 2 -17.41 -23.93 -44.72
CA ARG A 2 -17.26 -22.59 -44.10
C ARG A 2 -17.70 -22.61 -42.63
N VAL A 3 -16.79 -22.30 -41.71
CA VAL A 3 -17.09 -22.22 -40.27
C VAL A 3 -17.72 -20.86 -39.93
N LYS A 4 -18.91 -20.86 -39.32
CA LYS A 4 -19.59 -19.64 -38.85
C LYS A 4 -19.10 -19.25 -37.45
N GLY A 5 -19.08 -17.94 -37.15
CA GLY A 5 -18.50 -17.36 -35.93
C GLY A 5 -19.22 -17.62 -34.60
N GLY A 6 -20.36 -18.31 -34.59
CA GLY A 6 -21.06 -18.86 -33.41
C GLY A 6 -21.16 -17.95 -32.16
N ALA A 7 -21.28 -18.58 -30.99
CA ALA A 7 -21.42 -17.89 -29.69
C ALA A 7 -20.10 -17.37 -29.10
N VAL A 8 -18.95 -17.79 -29.66
CA VAL A 8 -17.60 -17.53 -29.12
C VAL A 8 -17.34 -16.03 -28.94
N THR A 9 -17.73 -15.22 -29.92
CA THR A 9 -17.56 -13.76 -29.84
C THR A 9 -18.41 -13.15 -28.72
N ARG A 10 -19.66 -13.61 -28.54
CA ARG A 10 -20.55 -13.12 -27.48
C ARG A 10 -20.02 -13.48 -26.10
N GLN A 11 -19.54 -14.72 -25.92
CA GLN A 11 -18.92 -15.18 -24.67
C GLN A 11 -17.68 -14.36 -24.33
N ARG A 12 -16.79 -14.10 -25.31
CA ARG A 12 -15.62 -13.24 -25.12
C ARG A 12 -16.00 -11.84 -24.66
N ARG A 13 -16.99 -11.20 -25.30
CA ARG A 13 -17.45 -9.85 -24.90
C ARG A 13 -18.01 -9.83 -23.48
N LYS A 14 -18.81 -10.85 -23.11
CA LYS A 14 -19.35 -10.99 -21.74
C LYS A 14 -18.25 -11.13 -20.68
N LYS A 15 -17.14 -11.82 -20.96
CA LYS A 15 -15.99 -11.91 -20.02
C LYS A 15 -15.45 -10.52 -19.69
N TRP A 16 -15.17 -9.70 -20.71
CA TRP A 16 -14.66 -8.33 -20.49
C TRP A 16 -15.64 -7.42 -19.75
N LEU A 17 -16.94 -7.53 -20.03
CA LEU A 17 -17.97 -6.76 -19.31
C LEU A 17 -18.12 -7.22 -17.86
N LYS A 18 -17.86 -8.50 -17.56
CA LYS A 18 -17.85 -9.02 -16.19
C LYS A 18 -16.70 -8.40 -15.37
N GLU A 19 -15.53 -8.23 -15.98
CA GLU A 19 -14.37 -7.57 -15.34
C GLU A 19 -14.57 -6.05 -15.19
N ALA A 20 -15.32 -5.42 -16.09
CA ALA A 20 -15.59 -3.98 -16.07
C ALA A 20 -16.79 -3.58 -15.19
N LYS A 21 -17.31 -4.48 -14.36
CA LYS A 21 -18.40 -4.17 -13.42
C LYS A 21 -17.96 -3.06 -12.46
N GLY A 22 -18.87 -2.12 -12.20
CA GLY A 22 -18.61 -0.95 -11.35
C GLY A 22 -17.92 0.21 -12.08
N TYR A 23 -17.55 0.06 -13.36
CA TYR A 23 -17.02 1.18 -14.13
C TYR A 23 -18.15 2.15 -14.53
N TRP A 24 -17.82 3.44 -14.54
CA TRP A 24 -18.78 4.49 -14.82
C TRP A 24 -19.21 4.55 -16.29
N GLY A 25 -20.51 4.70 -16.53
CA GLY A 25 -21.11 4.93 -17.86
C GLY A 25 -20.77 3.85 -18.88
N HIS A 26 -20.43 4.27 -20.11
CA HIS A 26 -20.14 3.37 -21.22
C HIS A 26 -18.96 2.40 -20.99
N LYS A 27 -18.14 2.62 -19.95
CA LYS A 27 -17.02 1.75 -19.59
C LYS A 27 -17.47 0.41 -19.00
N SER A 28 -18.69 0.28 -18.50
CA SER A 28 -19.26 -0.99 -18.00
C SER A 28 -20.26 -1.65 -18.96
N ILE A 29 -20.71 -0.93 -19.99
CA ILE A 29 -21.74 -1.40 -20.94
C ILE A 29 -21.14 -1.76 -22.31
N GLY A 30 -20.26 -0.91 -22.85
CA GLY A 30 -19.73 -1.06 -24.20
C GLY A 30 -18.46 -1.89 -24.25
N TYR A 31 -18.46 -3.02 -24.99
CA TYR A 31 -17.31 -3.94 -25.06
C TYR A 31 -15.96 -3.27 -25.41
N LYS A 32 -15.93 -2.40 -26.43
CA LYS A 32 -14.69 -1.77 -26.90
C LYS A 32 -14.08 -0.89 -25.81
N VAL A 33 -14.92 -0.03 -25.21
CA VAL A 33 -14.53 0.91 -24.16
C VAL A 33 -14.18 0.16 -22.87
N ALA A 34 -14.97 -0.85 -22.49
CA ALA A 34 -14.72 -1.70 -21.34
C ALA A 34 -13.37 -2.40 -21.43
N LYS A 35 -13.05 -3.01 -22.59
CA LYS A 35 -11.75 -3.66 -22.79
C LYS A 35 -10.59 -2.68 -22.62
N GLN A 36 -10.66 -1.49 -23.22
CA GLN A 36 -9.62 -0.47 -23.09
C GLN A 36 -9.45 -0.03 -21.63
N ALA A 37 -10.56 0.19 -20.92
CA ALA A 37 -10.54 0.57 -19.51
C ALA A 37 -9.93 -0.53 -18.63
N VAL A 38 -10.34 -1.79 -18.80
CA VAL A 38 -9.83 -2.92 -18.00
C VAL A 38 -8.33 -3.11 -18.21
N VAL A 39 -7.86 -3.07 -19.46
CA VAL A 39 -6.41 -3.16 -19.74
C VAL A 39 -5.64 -2.05 -19.05
N LYS A 40 -6.13 -0.80 -19.09
CA LYS A 40 -5.51 0.32 -18.39
C LYS A 40 -5.51 0.11 -16.87
N SER A 41 -6.64 -0.34 -16.29
CA SER A 41 -6.74 -0.66 -14.87
C SER A 41 -5.76 -1.76 -14.43
N TRP A 42 -5.48 -2.75 -15.28
CA TRP A 42 -4.48 -3.77 -14.97
C TRP A 42 -3.06 -3.21 -14.90
N THR A 43 -2.71 -2.25 -15.76
CA THR A 43 -1.40 -1.57 -15.67
C THR A 43 -1.26 -0.79 -14.36
N TYR A 44 -2.31 -0.09 -13.95
CA TYR A 44 -2.36 0.60 -12.66
C TYR A 44 -2.30 -0.38 -11.49
N ALA A 45 -3.08 -1.46 -11.51
CA ALA A 45 -3.03 -2.48 -10.46
C ALA A 45 -1.62 -3.06 -10.27
N PHE A 46 -0.89 -3.32 -11.34
CA PHE A 46 0.50 -3.80 -11.24
C PHE A 46 1.44 -2.76 -10.61
N ARG A 47 1.36 -1.50 -11.07
CA ARG A 47 2.15 -0.40 -10.52
C ARG A 47 1.82 -0.17 -9.04
N ASP A 48 0.54 -0.10 -8.72
CA ASP A 48 0.04 0.32 -7.43
C ASP A 48 0.28 -0.76 -6.36
N ARG A 49 0.32 -2.05 -6.71
CA ARG A 49 0.82 -3.11 -5.80
C ARG A 49 2.23 -2.83 -5.26
N LYS A 50 3.10 -2.20 -6.06
CA LYS A 50 4.43 -1.78 -5.61
C LYS A 50 4.37 -0.45 -4.85
N GLN A 51 3.47 0.45 -5.24
CA GLN A 51 3.29 1.76 -4.64
C GLN A 51 2.71 1.69 -3.22
N VAL A 52 1.69 0.86 -2.99
CA VAL A 52 1.05 0.66 -1.68
C VAL A 52 2.08 0.29 -0.60
N LYS A 53 3.07 -0.55 -0.93
CA LYS A 53 4.17 -0.88 0.00
C LYS A 53 5.00 0.34 0.41
N ARG A 54 5.17 1.31 -0.50
CA ARG A 54 5.89 2.57 -0.23
C ARG A 54 5.01 3.55 0.55
N GLU A 55 3.72 3.62 0.23
CA GLU A 55 2.75 4.47 0.92
C GLU A 55 2.59 4.08 2.39
N PHE A 56 2.44 2.78 2.68
CA PHE A 56 2.42 2.30 4.07
C PHE A 56 3.72 2.61 4.82
N ARG A 57 4.88 2.46 4.15
CA ARG A 57 6.15 2.84 4.76
C ARG A 57 6.21 4.34 5.08
N LYS A 58 5.75 5.20 4.17
CA LYS A 58 5.66 6.65 4.41
C LYS A 58 4.74 6.97 5.59
N LEU A 59 3.58 6.30 5.67
CA LEU A 59 2.63 6.46 6.77
C LEU A 59 3.27 6.07 8.12
N TRP A 60 3.93 4.92 8.21
CA TRP A 60 4.60 4.50 9.44
C TRP A 60 5.70 5.47 9.86
N ILE A 61 6.50 5.96 8.92
CA ILE A 61 7.54 6.96 9.22
C ILE A 61 6.91 8.25 9.77
N SER A 62 5.83 8.73 9.14
CA SER A 62 5.13 9.93 9.60
C SER A 62 4.58 9.78 11.01
N ARG A 63 3.97 8.62 11.31
CA ARG A 63 3.43 8.29 12.64
C ARG A 63 4.53 8.22 13.70
N ILE A 64 5.62 7.51 13.41
CA ILE A 64 6.77 7.41 14.33
C ILE A 64 7.40 8.79 14.54
N ASN A 65 7.52 9.61 13.49
CA ASN A 65 8.08 10.95 13.61
C ASN A 65 7.23 11.83 14.53
N ALA A 66 5.89 11.78 14.43
CA ALA A 66 5.01 12.51 15.35
C ALA A 66 5.24 12.08 16.81
N ALA A 67 5.19 10.77 17.09
CA ALA A 67 5.41 10.25 18.45
C ALA A 67 6.82 10.52 18.99
N ALA A 68 7.85 10.45 18.14
CA ALA A 68 9.22 10.75 18.53
C ALA A 68 9.40 12.23 18.92
N ARG A 69 8.70 13.13 18.21
CA ARG A 69 8.75 14.58 18.46
C ARG A 69 8.14 14.95 19.80
N GLU A 70 7.06 14.28 20.22
CA GLU A 70 6.48 14.45 21.56
C GLU A 70 7.48 14.13 22.67
N GLN A 71 8.44 13.25 22.40
CA GLN A 71 9.50 12.86 23.34
C GLN A 71 10.81 13.62 23.11
N GLY A 72 10.77 14.71 22.33
CA GLY A 72 11.91 15.61 22.12
C GLY A 72 12.98 15.09 21.17
N ILE A 73 12.73 14.03 20.40
CA ILE A 73 13.70 13.44 19.45
C ILE A 73 13.22 13.49 18.00
N SER A 74 14.17 13.64 17.08
CA SER A 74 13.89 13.50 15.64
C SER A 74 13.84 12.03 15.21
N TYR A 75 13.02 11.71 14.20
CA TYR A 75 12.96 10.37 13.60
C TYR A 75 14.34 9.82 13.22
N SER A 76 15.21 10.65 12.65
CA SER A 76 16.55 10.24 12.21
C SER A 76 17.42 9.79 13.39
N GLN A 77 17.39 10.56 14.48
CA GLN A 77 18.15 10.23 15.69
C GLN A 77 17.58 8.96 16.35
N LEU A 78 16.26 8.82 16.43
CA LEU A 78 15.60 7.63 16.96
C LEU A 78 16.00 6.37 16.18
N MET A 79 15.91 6.40 14.85
CA MET A 79 16.27 5.24 14.02
C MET A 79 17.77 4.91 14.09
N ASN A 80 18.62 5.92 14.23
CA ASN A 80 20.05 5.71 14.45
C ASN A 80 20.31 5.03 15.80
N GLY A 81 19.67 5.50 16.88
CA GLY A 81 19.77 4.91 18.22
C GLY A 81 19.27 3.47 18.26
N ILE A 82 18.12 3.18 17.63
CA ILE A 82 17.59 1.81 17.51
C ILE A 82 18.58 0.89 16.78
N LYS A 83 19.23 1.39 15.72
CA LYS A 83 20.22 0.61 14.98
C LYS A 83 21.49 0.36 15.81
N LYS A 84 21.95 1.34 16.58
CA LYS A 84 23.11 1.22 17.48
C LYS A 84 22.83 0.28 18.66
N ALA A 85 21.60 0.30 19.17
CA ALA A 85 21.12 -0.61 20.20
C ALA A 85 20.84 -2.04 19.67
N GLU A 86 21.10 -2.32 18.38
CA GLU A 86 20.85 -3.61 17.71
C GLU A 86 19.40 -4.13 17.80
N ILE A 87 18.44 -3.23 18.05
CA ILE A 87 17.03 -3.58 18.17
C ILE A 87 16.45 -3.82 16.78
N GLN A 88 16.07 -5.06 16.47
CA GLN A 88 15.48 -5.44 15.18
C GLN A 88 13.96 -5.12 15.10
N ILE A 89 13.69 -3.82 15.20
CA ILE A 89 12.44 -3.06 15.07
C ILE A 89 11.81 -2.95 13.66
N ASN A 90 10.78 -3.70 13.28
CA ASN A 90 10.01 -3.33 12.07
C ASN A 90 9.25 -2.01 12.25
N ARG A 91 9.35 -1.08 11.27
CA ARG A 91 8.64 0.23 11.31
C ARG A 91 7.12 0.12 11.45
N LYS A 92 6.51 -0.94 10.90
CA LYS A 92 5.09 -1.23 11.11
C LYS A 92 4.77 -1.42 12.59
N MET A 93 5.52 -2.29 13.26
CA MET A 93 5.35 -2.62 14.68
C MET A 93 5.67 -1.40 15.55
N LEU A 94 6.75 -0.68 15.23
CA LEU A 94 7.12 0.54 15.95
C LEU A 94 6.03 1.63 15.85
N SER A 95 5.43 1.79 14.67
CA SER A 95 4.30 2.70 14.47
C SER A 95 3.05 2.25 15.23
N GLU A 96 2.81 0.95 15.36
CA GLU A 96 1.65 0.44 16.08
C GLU A 96 1.81 0.60 17.60
N LEU A 97 3.01 0.30 18.13
CA LEU A 97 3.36 0.54 19.52
C LEU A 97 3.22 2.02 19.89
N ALA A 98 3.67 2.93 19.00
CA ALA A 98 3.51 4.36 19.20
C ALA A 98 2.04 4.80 19.35
N ILE A 99 1.10 4.11 18.70
CA ILE A 99 -0.34 4.43 18.77
C ILE A 99 -1.02 3.73 19.94
N GLN A 100 -0.80 2.42 20.09
CA GLN A 100 -1.54 1.60 21.04
C GLN A 100 -0.96 1.65 22.46
N GLN A 101 0.37 1.75 22.59
CA GLN A 101 1.06 1.65 23.87
C GLN A 101 2.17 2.71 23.98
N PRO A 102 1.82 3.97 24.28
CA PRO A 102 2.79 5.08 24.34
C PRO A 102 3.89 4.87 25.39
N GLN A 103 3.59 4.16 26.49
CA GLN A 103 4.55 3.85 27.55
C GLN A 103 5.69 2.95 27.04
N ALA A 104 5.34 1.84 26.37
CA ALA A 104 6.33 0.94 25.76
C ALA A 104 7.17 1.65 24.68
N PHE A 105 6.55 2.53 23.89
CA PHE A 105 7.29 3.35 22.93
C PHE A 105 8.29 4.28 23.62
N SER A 106 7.92 4.91 24.74
CA SER A 106 8.83 5.75 25.55
C SER A 106 10.06 4.99 26.06
N GLU A 107 9.90 3.75 26.51
CA GLU A 107 11.03 2.91 26.93
C GLU A 107 11.99 2.64 25.77
N ILE A 108 11.46 2.33 24.58
CA ILE A 108 12.28 2.14 23.38
C ILE A 108 13.06 3.40 23.02
N VAL A 109 12.44 4.59 23.16
CA VAL A 109 13.11 5.85 22.89
C VAL A 109 14.22 6.12 23.90
N LYS A 110 14.02 5.82 25.19
CA LYS A 110 15.07 5.91 26.22
C LYS A 110 16.25 4.98 25.92
N LEU A 111 15.97 3.74 25.55
CA LEU A 111 17.01 2.78 25.14
C LEU A 111 17.80 3.30 23.92
N ALA A 112 17.10 3.85 22.92
CA ALA A 112 17.71 4.45 21.75
C ALA A 112 18.53 5.71 22.06
N GLN A 113 18.15 6.48 23.08
CA GLN A 113 18.90 7.64 23.57
C GLN A 113 20.20 7.26 24.27
N ASN A 114 20.17 6.16 25.04
CA ASN A 114 21.32 5.68 25.80
C ASN A 114 22.38 5.04 24.89
N ALA A 115 21.96 4.40 23.80
CA ALA A 115 22.84 3.84 22.77
C ALA A 115 23.45 4.90 21.82
N LYS A 116 23.61 6.15 22.29
CA LYS A 116 23.96 7.31 21.47
C LYS A 116 25.28 7.18 20.74
#